data_AF-A0A450UBH6-F1
#
_entry.id   AF-A0A450UBH6-F1
#
_cell.length_a   1.000
_cell.length_b   1.000
_cell.length_c   1.000
_cell.angle_alpha   90.00
_cell.angle_beta   90.00
_cell.angle_gamma   90.00
#
_symmetry.space_group_name_H-M   'P 1'
#
loop_
_entity.id
_entity.type
_entity.pdbx_description
1 polymer ?
#
loop_
_entity_poly.entity_id
_entity_poly.type
_entity_poly.pdbx_seq_one_letter_code
_entity_poly.pdbx_strand_id
1 'polypeptide(L)'
;MKPRPSGFTLVEIAIVLVVIGLLLGGILKGQSLIDNARARSLAEKATSAQTAYYGFFDRYRAIPGDMTAASATAALGVTVSSGGNSNGRLDNPSDAPWGEANALWEQLSKAGFIAGNYVGGSTAPNADNGVAPLNPFNQPMVIGRGPPII
;
A
#
# COMPACT_ATOMS: atom_id res chain seq x y z
N MET A 1 -41.27 -38.74 -38.74
CA MET A 1 -39.93 -38.55 -39.34
C MET A 1 -39.07 -37.79 -38.34
N LYS A 2 -37.94 -38.36 -37.90
CA LYS A 2 -37.09 -37.74 -36.86
C LYS A 2 -36.00 -36.93 -37.58
N PRO A 3 -35.93 -35.59 -37.41
CA PRO A 3 -34.90 -34.80 -38.06
C PRO A 3 -33.53 -35.27 -37.59
N ARG A 4 -32.60 -35.46 -38.53
CA ARG A 4 -31.21 -35.79 -38.21
C ARG A 4 -30.52 -34.51 -37.72
N PRO A 5 -29.81 -34.53 -36.58
CA PRO A 5 -29.03 -33.38 -36.15
C PRO A 5 -27.96 -33.08 -37.20
N SER A 6 -27.96 -31.84 -37.70
CA SER A 6 -26.91 -31.30 -38.57
C SER A 6 -25.59 -31.31 -37.81
N GLY A 7 -24.55 -31.93 -38.38
CA GLY A 7 -23.19 -31.82 -37.85
C GLY A 7 -22.65 -30.39 -38.02
N PHE A 8 -21.69 -30.00 -37.17
CA PHE A 8 -20.97 -28.73 -37.33
C PHE A 8 -20.11 -28.76 -38.58
N THR A 9 -20.05 -27.63 -39.29
CA THR A 9 -19.19 -27.46 -40.46
C THR A 9 -17.74 -27.20 -40.02
N LEU A 10 -16.78 -27.58 -40.87
CA LEU A 10 -15.36 -27.28 -40.64
C LEU A 10 -15.10 -25.77 -40.51
N VAL A 11 -15.85 -24.96 -41.25
CA VAL A 11 -15.74 -23.50 -41.23
C VAL A 11 -16.18 -22.91 -39.89
N GLU A 12 -17.27 -23.44 -39.30
CA GLU A 12 -17.72 -23.02 -37.96
C GLU A 12 -16.67 -23.30 -36.90
N ILE A 13 -16.08 -24.50 -36.89
CA ILE A 13 -15.02 -24.84 -35.93
C ILE A 13 -13.75 -24.03 -36.18
N ALA A 14 -13.41 -23.74 -37.44
CA ALA A 14 -12.24 -22.94 -37.77
C ALA A 14 -12.33 -21.51 -37.20
N ILE A 15 -13.47 -20.84 -37.34
CA ILE A 15 -13.67 -19.49 -36.79
C ILE A 15 -13.62 -19.52 -35.26
N VAL A 16 -14.22 -20.53 -34.63
CA VAL A 16 -14.21 -20.68 -33.18
C VAL A 16 -12.78 -20.81 -32.64
N LEU A 17 -11.94 -21.64 -33.28
CA LEU A 17 -10.54 -21.80 -32.88
C LEU A 17 -9.73 -20.51 -33.04
N VAL A 18 -9.99 -19.73 -34.10
CA VAL A 18 -9.35 -18.42 -34.30
C VAL A 18 -9.76 -17.46 -33.19
N VAL A 19 -11.05 -17.36 -32.87
CA VAL A 19 -11.53 -16.48 -31.80
C VAL A 19 -10.93 -16.88 -30.44
N ILE A 20 -10.91 -18.17 -30.11
CA ILE A 20 -10.28 -18.65 -28.87
C ILE A 20 -8.78 -18.33 -28.85
N GLY A 21 -8.07 -18.52 -29.96
CA GLY A 21 -6.64 -18.18 -30.07
C GLY A 21 -6.37 -16.69 -29.85
N LEU A 22 -7.20 -15.82 -30.42
CA LEU A 22 -7.10 -14.38 -30.24
C LEU A 22 -7.45 -13.95 -28.80
N LEU A 23 -8.49 -14.55 -28.22
CA LEU A 23 -8.89 -14.27 -26.83
C LEU A 23 -7.80 -14.71 -25.84
N LEU A 24 -7.25 -15.92 -25.99
CA LEU A 24 -6.17 -16.42 -25.14
C LEU A 24 -4.92 -15.55 -25.27
N GLY A 25 -4.53 -15.18 -26.50
CA GLY A 25 -3.41 -14.27 -26.75
C GLY A 25 -3.62 -12.89 -26.11
N GLY A 26 -4.84 -12.34 -26.19
CA GLY A 26 -5.21 -11.08 -25.56
C GLY A 26 -5.17 -11.12 -24.03
N ILE A 27 -5.67 -12.20 -23.41
CA ILE A 27 -5.70 -12.35 -21.94
C ILE A 27 -4.28 -12.44 -21.36
N LEU A 28 -3.41 -13.25 -21.96
CA LEU A 28 -2.03 -13.40 -21.48
C LEU A 28 -1.27 -12.06 -21.51
N LYS A 29 -1.43 -11.30 -22.59
CA LYS A 29 -0.86 -9.96 -22.67
C LYS A 29 -1.52 -9.01 -21.65
N GLY A 30 -2.84 -9.08 -21.50
CA GLY A 30 -3.59 -8.28 -20.53
C GLY A 30 -3.15 -8.48 -19.08
N GLN A 31 -2.90 -9.72 -18.66
CA GLN A 31 -2.39 -10.04 -17.33
C GLN A 31 -1.02 -9.40 -17.08
N SER A 32 -0.08 -9.54 -18.03
CA SER A 32 1.25 -8.93 -17.92
C SER A 32 1.20 -7.39 -17.81
N LEU A 33 0.22 -6.75 -18.45
CA LEU A 33 0.04 -5.30 -18.35
C LEU A 33 -0.46 -4.89 -16.97
N ILE A 34 -1.39 -5.65 -16.39
CA ILE A 34 -1.91 -5.42 -15.02
C ILE A 34 -0.77 -5.58 -14.00
N ASP A 35 0.05 -6.62 -14.13
CA ASP A 35 1.15 -6.86 -13.20
C ASP A 35 2.21 -5.77 -13.27
N ASN A 36 2.54 -5.30 -14.48
CA ASN A 36 3.42 -4.15 -14.68
C ASN A 36 2.83 -2.86 -14.08
N ALA A 37 1.53 -2.64 -14.23
CA ALA A 37 0.85 -1.48 -13.66
C ALA A 37 0.88 -1.52 -12.12
N ARG A 38 0.67 -2.70 -11.51
CA ARG A 38 0.79 -2.90 -10.06
C ARG A 38 2.22 -2.65 -9.57
N ALA A 39 3.23 -3.18 -10.27
CA ALA A 39 4.63 -2.98 -9.92
C ALA A 39 5.02 -1.49 -9.98
N ARG A 40 4.59 -0.79 -11.03
CA ARG A 40 4.81 0.65 -11.17
C ARG A 40 4.12 1.45 -10.07
N SER A 41 2.85 1.16 -9.77
CA SER A 41 2.11 1.82 -8.70
C SER A 41 2.75 1.60 -7.33
N LEU A 42 3.32 0.41 -7.08
CA LEU A 42 4.07 0.14 -5.86
C LEU A 42 5.34 1.01 -5.77
N ALA A 43 6.10 1.11 -6.86
CA ALA A 43 7.29 1.97 -6.91
C ALA A 43 6.96 3.45 -6.71
N GLU A 44 5.86 3.93 -7.30
CA GLU A 44 5.37 5.30 -7.12
C GLU A 44 4.96 5.57 -5.65
N LYS A 45 4.28 4.62 -4.99
CA LYS A 45 3.94 4.72 -3.56
C LYS A 45 5.19 4.76 -2.66
N ALA A 46 6.19 3.92 -2.95
CA ALA A 46 7.45 3.93 -2.19
C ALA A 46 8.20 5.26 -2.34
N THR A 47 8.29 5.76 -3.58
CA THR A 47 8.92 7.06 -3.86
C THR A 47 8.16 8.20 -3.18
N SER A 48 6.83 8.20 -3.26
CA SER A 48 5.97 9.19 -2.61
C SER A 48 6.14 9.18 -1.09
N ALA A 49 6.21 8.00 -0.47
CA ALA A 49 6.48 7.88 0.97
C ALA A 49 7.85 8.44 1.35
N GLN A 50 8.89 8.19 0.55
CA GLN A 50 10.23 8.75 0.76
C GLN A 50 10.24 10.28 0.61
N THR A 51 9.57 10.82 -0.40
CA THR A 51 9.43 12.27 -0.58
C THR A 51 8.67 12.90 0.59
N ALA A 52 7.57 12.28 1.04
CA ALA A 52 6.81 12.72 2.20
C ALA A 52 7.66 12.74 3.47
N TYR A 53 8.45 11.70 3.68
CA TYR A 53 9.38 11.60 4.80
C TYR A 53 10.37 12.76 4.84
N TYR A 54 11.08 13.01 3.74
CA TYR A 54 12.05 14.12 3.68
C TYR A 54 11.37 15.48 3.73
N GLY A 55 10.19 15.64 3.14
CA GLY A 55 9.42 16.89 3.23
C GLY A 55 9.01 17.21 4.67
N PHE A 56 8.59 16.19 5.43
CA PHE A 56 8.31 16.35 6.85
C PHE A 56 9.56 16.74 7.64
N PHE A 57 10.67 16.04 7.39
CA PHE A 57 11.93 16.30 8.05
C PHE A 57 12.44 17.72 7.77
N ASP A 58 12.36 18.20 6.53
CA ASP A 58 12.77 19.57 6.18
C ASP A 58 11.89 20.63 6.86
N ARG A 59 10.57 20.41 6.86
CA ARG A 59 9.60 21.36 7.44
C ARG A 59 9.65 21.43 8.96
N TYR A 60 9.71 20.29 9.64
CA TYR A 60 9.57 20.21 11.10
C TYR A 60 10.89 19.94 11.82
N ARG A 61 11.99 19.68 11.08
CA ARG A 61 13.31 19.32 11.63
C ARG A 61 13.25 18.16 12.61
N ALA A 62 12.32 17.25 12.38
CA ALA A 62 12.06 16.10 13.23
C ALA A 62 11.69 14.90 12.35
N ILE A 63 11.97 13.70 12.86
CA ILE A 63 11.68 12.46 12.16
C ILE A 63 10.19 12.13 12.37
N PRO A 64 9.40 11.94 11.29
CA PRO A 64 8.01 11.55 11.43
C PRO A 64 7.91 10.20 12.14
N GLY A 65 6.97 10.07 13.06
CA GLY A 65 6.74 8.88 13.89
C GLY A 65 7.57 8.82 15.17
N ASP A 66 8.80 9.35 15.16
CA ASP A 66 9.69 9.44 16.35
C ASP A 66 9.24 10.55 17.31
N MET A 67 8.66 11.65 16.80
CA MET A 67 8.12 12.72 17.64
C MET A 67 7.08 12.17 18.63
N THR A 68 7.18 12.58 19.90
CA THR A 68 6.11 12.33 20.88
C THR A 68 4.77 12.87 20.36
N ALA A 69 3.66 12.27 20.74
CA ALA A 69 2.33 12.72 20.31
C ALA A 69 2.06 14.20 20.67
N ALA A 70 2.59 14.66 21.81
CA ALA A 70 2.47 16.06 22.25
C ALA A 70 3.29 17.02 21.37
N SER A 71 4.55 16.69 21.06
CA SER A 71 5.39 17.52 20.20
C SER A 71 4.88 17.53 18.75
N ALA A 72 4.41 16.40 18.24
CA ALA A 72 3.77 16.31 16.93
C ALA A 72 2.48 17.14 16.88
N THR A 73 1.63 17.07 17.91
CA THR A 73 0.41 17.89 18.00
C THR A 73 0.72 19.39 17.99
N ALA A 74 1.73 19.81 18.76
CA ALA A 74 2.15 21.21 18.82
C ALA A 74 2.73 21.70 17.48
N ALA A 75 3.53 20.86 16.80
CA ALA A 75 4.15 21.22 15.52
C ALA A 75 3.14 21.26 14.36
N LEU A 76 2.19 20.33 14.33
CA LEU A 76 1.18 20.22 13.26
C LEU A 76 -0.03 21.14 13.48
N GLY A 77 -0.27 21.59 14.71
CA GLY A 77 -1.47 22.34 15.07
C GLY A 77 -2.76 21.51 15.01
N VAL A 78 -2.63 20.18 14.95
CA VAL A 78 -3.73 19.20 14.88
C VAL A 78 -3.41 18.08 15.87
N THR A 79 -4.41 17.59 16.61
CA THR A 79 -4.23 16.49 17.57
C THR A 79 -3.69 15.24 16.90
N VAL A 80 -2.57 14.72 17.40
CA VAL A 80 -1.95 13.45 17.02
C VAL A 80 -2.12 12.46 18.17
N SER A 81 -2.58 11.25 17.88
CA SER A 81 -2.85 10.21 18.87
C SER A 81 -1.62 9.36 19.17
N SER A 82 -0.69 9.25 18.23
CA SER A 82 0.47 8.35 18.34
C SER A 82 1.78 9.06 18.07
N GLY A 83 2.81 8.65 18.80
CA GLY A 83 4.16 9.18 18.66
C GLY A 83 5.18 8.27 19.30
N GLY A 84 6.44 8.52 18.97
CA GLY A 84 7.59 7.80 19.49
C GLY A 84 8.19 8.46 20.71
N ASN A 85 9.46 8.14 20.93
CA ASN A 85 10.23 8.56 22.11
C ASN A 85 11.18 9.74 21.84
N SER A 86 11.22 10.28 20.62
CA SER A 86 12.07 11.39 20.18
C SER A 86 13.56 11.11 20.36
N ASN A 87 13.97 9.87 20.12
CA ASN A 87 15.36 9.41 20.19
C ASN A 87 16.14 9.63 18.88
N GLY A 88 15.50 10.21 17.87
CA GLY A 88 16.10 10.49 16.57
C GLY A 88 16.13 9.28 15.64
N ARG A 89 15.32 8.25 15.89
CA ARG A 89 15.21 7.04 15.08
C ARG A 89 13.75 6.61 14.99
N LEU A 90 13.41 5.97 13.88
CA LEU A 90 12.20 5.16 13.80
C LEU A 90 12.56 3.75 14.24
N ASP A 91 12.09 3.36 15.41
CA ASP A 91 12.32 2.05 15.99
C ASP A 91 11.02 1.29 16.27
N ASN A 92 11.22 0.03 16.67
CA ASN A 92 10.17 -0.95 16.87
C ASN A 92 10.49 -1.65 18.19
N PRO A 93 10.26 -0.98 19.33
CA PRO A 93 10.60 -1.53 20.63
C PRO A 93 9.67 -2.69 20.95
N SER A 94 10.19 -3.70 21.66
CA SER A 94 9.49 -4.94 21.98
C SER A 94 8.11 -4.73 22.62
N ASP A 95 7.97 -3.66 23.41
CA ASP A 95 6.76 -3.34 24.17
C ASP A 95 5.75 -2.49 23.36
N ALA A 96 6.16 -1.91 22.23
CA ALA A 96 5.31 -1.07 21.38
C ALA A 96 5.66 -1.20 19.88
N PRO A 97 5.53 -2.40 19.29
CA PRO A 97 6.16 -2.70 18.02
C PRO A 97 5.58 -1.97 16.79
N TRP A 98 4.43 -1.32 16.97
CA TRP A 98 3.74 -0.60 15.91
C TRP A 98 3.58 0.88 16.22
N GLY A 99 3.98 1.33 17.41
CA GLY A 99 3.72 2.70 17.87
C GLY A 99 4.30 3.74 16.91
N GLU A 100 5.62 3.68 16.68
CA GLU A 100 6.31 4.68 15.85
C GLU A 100 6.01 4.50 14.35
N ALA A 101 5.94 3.25 13.89
CA ALA A 101 5.62 2.94 12.49
C ALA A 101 4.23 3.43 12.08
N ASN A 102 3.22 3.28 12.95
CA ASN A 102 1.88 3.80 12.71
C ASN A 102 1.80 5.32 12.93
N ALA A 103 2.52 5.84 13.93
CA ALA A 103 2.63 7.27 14.17
C ALA A 103 3.23 8.02 12.98
N LEU A 104 4.17 7.41 12.25
CA LEU A 104 4.72 7.98 11.03
C LEU A 104 3.62 8.25 10.00
N TRP A 105 2.75 7.29 9.72
CA TRP A 105 1.67 7.48 8.74
C TRP A 105 0.63 8.50 9.21
N GLU A 106 0.29 8.50 10.50
CA GLU A 106 -0.57 9.51 11.10
C GLU A 106 0.01 10.92 10.95
N GLN A 107 1.27 11.12 11.31
CA GLN A 107 1.92 12.43 11.26
C GLN A 107 2.08 12.91 9.82
N LEU A 108 2.45 12.03 8.87
CA LEU A 108 2.57 12.39 7.46
C LEU A 108 1.22 12.77 6.84
N SER A 109 0.13 12.06 7.19
CA SER A 109 -1.21 12.40 6.68
C SER A 109 -1.75 13.68 7.28
N LYS A 110 -1.61 13.89 8.59
CA LYS A 110 -2.04 15.13 9.28
C LYS A 110 -1.23 16.35 8.85
N ALA A 111 0.03 16.16 8.48
CA ALA A 111 0.87 17.20 7.88
C ALA A 111 0.53 17.51 6.42
N GLY A 112 -0.30 16.69 5.77
CA GLY A 112 -0.69 16.86 4.36
C GLY A 112 0.36 16.40 3.34
N PHE A 113 1.37 15.62 3.74
CA PHE A 113 2.37 15.08 2.82
C PHE A 113 1.88 13.85 2.05
N ILE A 114 0.93 13.11 2.62
CA ILE A 114 0.30 11.94 1.98
C ILE A 114 -1.22 12.07 2.05
N ALA A 115 -1.90 11.50 1.06
CA ALA A 115 -3.36 11.39 1.07
C ALA A 115 -3.81 10.26 1.99
N GLY A 116 -4.95 10.46 2.65
CA GLY A 116 -5.53 9.51 3.60
C GLY A 116 -5.66 10.12 4.99
N ASN A 117 -6.37 9.42 5.88
CA ASN A 117 -6.47 9.78 7.28
C ASN A 117 -6.06 8.57 8.11
N TYR A 118 -4.82 8.58 8.59
CA TYR A 118 -4.27 7.48 9.38
C TYR A 118 -4.37 7.80 10.87
N VAL A 119 -4.84 6.82 11.65
CA VAL A 119 -5.17 7.03 13.08
C VAL A 119 -4.03 6.73 14.04
N GLY A 120 -2.93 6.15 13.55
CA GLY A 120 -1.83 5.69 14.39
C GLY A 120 -2.19 4.44 15.21
N GLY A 121 -1.52 4.25 16.35
CA GLY A 121 -1.83 3.26 17.37
C GLY A 121 -0.77 2.18 17.52
N SER A 122 -1.00 1.24 18.43
CA SER A 122 -0.10 0.11 18.71
C SER A 122 -0.54 -1.20 18.04
N THR A 123 -1.61 -1.17 17.25
CA THR A 123 -2.14 -2.36 16.58
C THR A 123 -1.38 -2.66 15.29
N ALA A 124 -1.20 -3.95 15.01
CA ALA A 124 -0.63 -4.39 13.74
C ALA A 124 -1.45 -3.86 12.53
N PRO A 125 -0.81 -3.25 11.52
CA PRO A 125 -1.49 -2.80 10.31
C PRO A 125 -2.22 -3.94 9.60
N ASN A 126 -3.45 -3.67 9.16
CA ASN A 126 -4.21 -4.55 8.29
C ASN A 126 -4.95 -3.71 7.23
N ALA A 127 -5.72 -4.36 6.36
CA ALA A 127 -6.40 -3.67 5.26
C ALA A 127 -7.52 -2.72 5.73
N ASP A 128 -8.05 -2.92 6.94
CA ASP A 128 -9.33 -2.35 7.39
C ASP A 128 -9.17 -1.35 8.55
N ASN A 129 -8.03 -1.37 9.25
CA ASN A 129 -7.83 -0.55 10.45
C ASN A 129 -7.29 0.86 10.17
N GLY A 130 -6.94 1.17 8.92
CA GLY A 130 -6.56 2.52 8.52
C GLY A 130 -5.36 3.10 9.27
N VAL A 131 -4.41 2.26 9.71
CA VAL A 131 -3.19 2.74 10.40
C VAL A 131 -2.01 2.95 9.44
N ALA A 132 -2.07 2.37 8.24
CA ALA A 132 -1.04 2.48 7.22
C ALA A 132 -1.64 2.52 5.80
N PRO A 133 -0.97 3.16 4.83
CA PRO A 133 -1.36 3.09 3.42
C PRO A 133 -1.34 1.66 2.89
N LEU A 134 -2.25 1.34 1.96
CA LEU A 134 -2.28 0.04 1.30
C LEU A 134 -1.46 0.08 0.01
N ASN A 135 -0.80 -1.02 -0.31
CA ASN A 135 -0.15 -1.24 -1.59
C ASN A 135 -1.16 -1.74 -2.66
N PRO A 136 -0.76 -1.87 -3.95
CA PRO A 136 -1.66 -2.34 -5.01
C PRO A 136 -2.17 -3.78 -4.84
N PHE A 137 -1.63 -4.53 -3.88
CA PHE A 137 -2.04 -5.89 -3.51
C PHE A 137 -2.95 -5.91 -2.27
N ASN A 138 -3.47 -4.75 -1.86
CA ASN A 138 -4.32 -4.60 -0.67
C ASN A 138 -3.62 -5.03 0.63
N GLN A 139 -2.29 -4.93 0.68
CA GLN A 139 -1.49 -5.18 1.88
C GLN A 139 -0.99 -3.85 2.45
N PRO A 140 -0.96 -3.69 3.79
CA PRO A 140 -0.47 -2.47 4.42
C PRO A 140 1.04 -2.28 4.17
N MET A 141 1.43 -1.03 3.95
CA MET A 141 2.82 -0.62 3.85
C MET A 141 3.42 -0.48 5.24
N VAL A 142 4.20 -1.47 5.63
CA VAL A 142 4.88 -1.51 6.93
C VAL A 142 6.31 -1.01 6.79
N ILE A 143 6.73 -0.13 7.70
CA ILE A 143 8.11 0.32 7.85
C ILE A 143 8.66 -0.33 9.13
N GLY A 144 9.80 -1.01 9.04
CA GLY A 144 10.53 -1.46 10.23
C GLY A 144 10.04 -2.76 10.89
N ARG A 145 9.49 -3.73 10.14
CA ARG A 145 9.33 -5.09 10.68
C ARG A 145 10.72 -5.72 10.87
N GLY A 146 11.22 -5.75 12.11
CA GLY A 146 12.34 -6.61 12.48
C GLY A 146 12.01 -8.07 12.15
N PRO A 147 12.98 -8.90 11.73
CA PRO A 147 12.72 -10.30 11.47
C PRO A 147 12.13 -10.97 12.72
N PRO A 148 11.16 -11.89 12.58
CA PRO A 148 10.76 -12.71 13.70
C PRO A 148 11.99 -13.45 14.20
N ILE A 149 12.30 -13.30 15.49
CA ILE A 149 13.31 -14.12 16.13
C ILE A 149 12.71 -15.53 16.19
N ILE A 150 13.22 -16.40 15.31
CA ILE A 150 12.96 -17.85 15.30
C ILE A 150 13.55 -18.50 16.54
#